data_AF-A0A1G2Y8T9-F1
#
_entry.id   AF-A0A1G2Y8T9-F1
#
_cell.length_a   1.000
_cell.length_b   1.000
_cell.length_c   1.000
_cell.angle_alpha   90.00
_cell.angle_beta   90.00
_cell.angle_gamma   90.00
#
_symmetry.space_group_name_H-M   'P 1'
#
loop_
_entity.id
_entity.type
_entity.pdbx_description
1 polymer ?
#
loop_
_entity_poly.entity_id
_entity_poly.type
_entity_poly.pdbx_seq_one_letter_code
_entity_poly.pdbx_strand_id
1 'polypeptide(L)'
;MNDEERQFEKFIRDIEFDDKPDYGHCDSLEQQLLAAMARQTRQKQQPLKIWRINMKSRTIKLAAAAVIIIAVIAVINQLGGSGAGNIYAAVVERLHNARTMTYSIISQTNIENVPSVRVSFAFKEPGYMRTTTVDGYVTVIDWAQNKGISIMPPEKQFIEFEVSNYQHDPDRDPFVVIEKLRALPSQADEVLGEKKIDGRFLHGFRVTEGHVVNTIWIDPDTREIGRVEMEFPDAPGMSVIMTDFQFDVDLDDSLFSLIPPMDYTRLKVQTDVSKVTEQDLIKYLQLWTTWTKDGTFPPTFNPIELPKVAMEMKKQGKFGQGEKSAQQQRADEMQTYRGIMFVVQLPAESNWRYAGENVKYGNADIPVFWYRPRGSETYRVIYGDLSVKDVAGENLPK
;
A
#
# COMPACT_ATOMS: atom_id res chain seq x y z
N MET A 1 12.64 24.94 -40.93
CA MET A 1 13.90 24.40 -40.39
C MET A 1 14.61 25.51 -39.67
N ASN A 2 14.70 25.44 -38.35
CA ASN A 2 15.24 26.53 -37.51
C ASN A 2 16.76 26.34 -37.32
N ASP A 3 17.43 27.36 -36.76
CA ASP A 3 18.89 27.33 -36.59
C ASP A 3 19.36 26.28 -35.56
N GLU A 4 18.47 25.84 -34.67
CA GLU A 4 18.75 24.76 -33.71
C GLU A 4 18.81 23.38 -34.38
N GLU A 5 17.94 23.10 -35.35
CA GLU A 5 18.00 21.88 -36.17
C GLU A 5 19.31 21.80 -36.97
N ARG A 6 19.79 22.94 -37.50
CA ARG A 6 21.09 22.99 -38.20
C ARG A 6 22.28 22.76 -37.28
N GLN A 7 22.21 23.22 -36.03
CA GLN A 7 23.26 22.99 -35.05
C GLN A 7 23.29 21.53 -34.58
N PHE A 8 22.12 20.92 -34.39
CA PHE A 8 22.01 19.51 -34.05
C PHE A 8 22.51 18.61 -35.20
N GLU A 9 22.15 18.92 -36.44
CA GLU A 9 22.59 18.17 -37.62
C GLU A 9 24.11 18.29 -37.85
N LYS A 10 24.71 19.46 -37.54
CA LYS A 10 26.17 19.62 -37.51
C LYS A 10 26.84 18.79 -36.41
N PHE A 11 26.23 18.72 -35.23
CA PHE A 11 26.77 17.98 -34.08
C PHE A 11 26.79 16.47 -34.32
N ILE A 12 25.73 15.91 -34.93
CA ILE A 12 25.65 14.48 -35.23
C ILE A 12 26.61 14.06 -36.35
N ARG A 13 26.89 14.95 -37.31
CA ARG A 13 27.73 14.63 -38.47
C ARG A 13 29.21 14.43 -38.14
N ASP A 14 29.68 14.97 -37.01
CA ASP A 14 31.08 14.86 -36.56
C ASP A 14 31.29 13.72 -35.55
N ILE A 15 30.24 12.92 -35.25
CA ILE A 15 30.35 11.70 -34.45
C ILE A 15 30.71 10.54 -35.39
N GLU A 16 32.00 10.19 -35.46
CA GLU A 16 32.44 8.92 -36.05
C GLU A 16 31.96 7.78 -35.14
N PHE A 17 30.92 7.07 -35.59
CA PHE A 17 30.59 5.76 -35.05
C PHE A 17 31.56 4.75 -35.66
N ASP A 18 32.39 4.12 -34.83
CA ASP A 18 33.28 3.05 -35.27
C ASP A 18 32.46 1.78 -35.53
N ASP A 19 32.01 1.63 -36.78
CA ASP A 19 31.21 0.50 -37.26
C ASP A 19 32.04 -0.79 -37.47
N LYS A 20 33.28 -0.82 -36.96
CA LYS A 20 34.14 -2.01 -37.02
C LYS A 20 34.29 -2.59 -35.62
N PRO A 21 34.02 -3.90 -35.43
CA PRO A 21 34.26 -4.54 -34.15
C PRO A 21 35.75 -4.40 -33.79
N ASP A 22 36.04 -3.93 -32.58
CA ASP A 22 37.39 -3.89 -32.03
C ASP A 22 37.88 -5.34 -31.81
N TYR A 23 38.57 -5.85 -32.82
CA TYR A 23 39.14 -7.19 -32.82
C TYR A 23 40.13 -7.39 -31.67
N GLY A 24 40.78 -6.33 -31.16
CA GLY A 24 41.67 -6.40 -30.01
C GLY A 24 40.95 -6.68 -28.69
N HIS A 25 39.72 -6.18 -28.55
CA HIS A 25 38.88 -6.48 -27.39
C HIS A 25 38.36 -7.93 -27.41
N CYS A 26 37.99 -8.44 -28.59
CA CYS A 26 37.60 -9.85 -28.76
C CYS A 26 38.77 -10.80 -28.47
N ASP A 27 39.98 -10.49 -28.94
CA ASP A 27 41.18 -11.32 -28.67
C ASP A 27 41.51 -11.34 -27.18
N SER A 28 41.32 -10.23 -26.47
CA SER A 28 41.50 -10.14 -25.02
C SER A 28 40.49 -10.99 -24.24
N LEU A 29 39.22 -10.96 -24.65
CA LEU A 29 38.16 -11.80 -24.07
C LEU A 29 38.40 -13.29 -24.36
N GLU A 30 38.85 -13.64 -25.57
CA GLU A 30 39.21 -15.00 -25.93
C GLU A 30 40.39 -15.51 -25.08
N GLN A 31 41.43 -14.70 -24.89
CA GLN A 31 42.56 -15.07 -24.03
C GLN A 31 42.16 -15.22 -22.56
N GLN A 32 41.29 -14.35 -22.04
CA GLN A 32 40.79 -14.46 -20.66
C GLN A 32 39.92 -15.71 -20.47
N LEU A 33 39.08 -16.03 -21.46
CA LEU A 33 38.26 -17.25 -21.46
C LEU A 33 39.13 -18.51 -21.53
N LEU A 34 40.14 -18.53 -22.41
CA LEU A 34 41.11 -19.63 -22.53
C LEU A 34 41.92 -19.81 -21.23
N ALA A 35 42.32 -18.72 -20.59
CA ALA A 35 43.02 -18.76 -19.30
C ALA A 35 42.12 -19.28 -18.17
N ALA A 36 40.83 -18.91 -18.16
CA ALA A 36 39.84 -19.43 -17.22
C ALA A 36 39.59 -20.93 -17.43
N MET A 37 39.44 -21.37 -18.68
CA MET A 37 39.27 -22.79 -19.02
C MET A 37 40.51 -23.64 -18.72
N ALA A 38 41.71 -23.10 -18.96
CA ALA A 38 42.97 -23.77 -18.60
C ALA A 38 43.12 -23.96 -17.08
N ARG A 39 42.60 -23.02 -16.27
CA ARG A 39 42.55 -23.16 -14.81
C ARG A 39 41.53 -24.20 -14.33
N GLN A 40 40.46 -24.42 -15.09
CA GLN A 40 39.38 -25.34 -14.72
C GLN A 40 39.63 -26.80 -15.16
N THR A 41 40.55 -27.04 -16.10
CA THR A 41 40.77 -28.36 -16.71
C THR A 41 41.91 -29.17 -16.06
N ARG A 42 41.97 -29.20 -14.72
CA ARG A 42 42.72 -30.21 -13.95
C ARG A 42 41.79 -31.21 -13.27
N GLN A 43 40.75 -31.64 -13.99
CA GLN A 43 39.97 -32.83 -13.65
C GLN A 43 39.97 -33.77 -14.85
N LYS A 44 40.65 -34.90 -14.69
CA LYS A 44 40.78 -35.98 -15.68
C LYS A 44 39.40 -36.49 -16.12
N GLN A 45 39.01 -36.33 -17.38
CA GLN A 45 38.13 -37.26 -18.11
C GLN A 45 38.47 -37.28 -19.62
N GLN A 46 38.24 -38.43 -20.25
CA GLN A 46 38.80 -38.94 -21.51
C GLN A 46 38.29 -38.23 -22.80
N PRO A 47 39.03 -38.29 -23.93
CA PRO A 47 38.68 -37.52 -25.13
C PRO A 47 37.55 -38.16 -25.94
N LEU A 48 36.40 -37.49 -26.01
CA LEU A 48 35.36 -37.77 -27.00
C LEU A 48 35.76 -37.17 -28.36
N LYS A 49 35.96 -38.05 -29.35
CA LYS A 49 36.18 -37.69 -30.76
C LYS A 49 34.91 -37.10 -31.36
N ILE A 50 34.89 -35.80 -31.63
CA ILE A 50 33.79 -35.14 -32.35
C ILE A 50 34.19 -34.90 -33.80
N TRP A 51 33.43 -35.52 -34.71
CA TRP A 51 33.47 -35.39 -36.16
C TRP A 51 33.19 -33.94 -36.59
N ARG A 52 34.05 -33.38 -37.45
CA ARG A 52 33.89 -32.05 -38.05
C ARG A 52 32.86 -32.13 -39.19
N ILE A 53 31.58 -31.85 -38.91
CA ILE A 53 30.57 -31.70 -39.97
C ILE A 53 30.64 -30.27 -40.51
N ASN A 54 31.09 -30.14 -41.77
CA ASN A 54 31.09 -28.89 -42.52
C ASN A 54 29.65 -28.49 -42.87
N MET A 55 29.11 -27.43 -42.24
CA MET A 55 27.76 -26.92 -42.52
C MET A 55 27.80 -25.81 -43.58
N LYS A 56 27.32 -26.10 -44.80
CA LYS A 56 27.32 -25.17 -45.95
C LYS A 56 25.93 -24.65 -46.39
N SER A 57 24.88 -24.72 -45.57
CA SER A 57 23.55 -24.18 -45.96
C SER A 57 22.92 -23.26 -44.90
N ARG A 58 22.18 -22.23 -45.38
CA ARG A 58 21.46 -21.24 -44.56
C ARG A 58 20.38 -21.86 -43.67
N THR A 59 19.76 -22.96 -44.09
CA THR A 59 18.70 -23.62 -43.31
C THR A 59 19.26 -24.37 -42.09
N ILE A 60 20.46 -24.94 -42.19
CA ILE A 60 21.14 -25.58 -41.05
C ILE A 60 21.62 -24.52 -40.04
N LYS A 61 22.03 -23.33 -40.51
CA LYS A 61 22.38 -22.19 -39.62
C LYS A 61 21.18 -21.69 -38.81
N LEU A 62 19.98 -21.62 -39.42
CA LEU A 62 18.76 -21.22 -38.72
C LEU A 62 18.29 -22.28 -37.71
N ALA A 63 18.40 -23.58 -38.06
CA ALA A 63 18.08 -24.66 -37.14
C ALA A 63 19.07 -24.73 -35.95
N ALA A 64 20.37 -24.53 -36.20
CA ALA A 64 21.37 -24.45 -35.14
C ALA A 64 21.17 -23.22 -34.24
N ALA A 65 20.80 -22.07 -34.80
CA ALA A 65 20.44 -20.88 -34.01
C ALA A 65 19.19 -21.12 -33.14
N ALA A 66 18.17 -21.79 -33.67
CA ALA A 66 16.98 -22.14 -32.89
C ALA A 66 17.30 -23.13 -31.76
N VAL A 67 18.15 -24.13 -32.00
CA VAL A 67 18.60 -25.08 -30.96
C VAL A 67 19.48 -24.38 -29.92
N ILE A 68 20.33 -23.43 -30.32
CA ILE A 68 21.12 -22.62 -29.38
C ILE A 68 20.21 -21.70 -28.56
N ILE A 69 19.19 -21.07 -29.18
CA ILE A 69 18.20 -20.25 -28.46
C ILE A 69 17.38 -21.13 -27.49
N ILE A 70 16.93 -22.31 -27.91
CA ILE A 70 16.21 -23.24 -27.04
C ILE A 70 17.13 -23.77 -25.93
N ALA A 71 18.40 -24.04 -26.21
CA ALA A 71 19.37 -24.45 -25.20
C ALA A 71 19.70 -23.30 -24.25
N VAL A 72 19.78 -22.05 -24.72
CA VAL A 72 19.97 -20.86 -23.88
C VAL A 72 18.72 -20.58 -23.05
N ILE A 73 17.51 -20.73 -23.59
CA ILE A 73 16.25 -20.62 -22.84
C ILE A 73 16.11 -21.76 -21.84
N ALA A 74 16.47 -23.00 -22.20
CA ALA A 74 16.47 -24.14 -21.29
C ALA A 74 17.53 -23.96 -20.20
N VAL A 75 18.70 -23.42 -20.52
CA VAL A 75 19.76 -23.10 -19.55
C VAL A 75 19.37 -21.91 -18.69
N ILE A 76 18.69 -20.89 -19.20
CA ILE A 76 18.13 -19.76 -18.42
C ILE A 76 17.00 -20.25 -17.49
N ASN A 77 16.15 -21.16 -17.96
CA ASN A 77 15.07 -21.73 -17.14
C ASN A 77 15.59 -22.76 -16.12
N GLN A 78 16.70 -23.45 -16.41
CA GLN A 78 17.29 -24.47 -15.54
C GLN A 78 18.40 -23.89 -14.63
N LEU A 79 18.97 -22.72 -14.95
CA LEU A 79 19.81 -21.89 -14.07
C LEU A 79 19.04 -20.75 -13.39
N GLY A 80 17.77 -20.51 -13.77
CA GLY A 80 16.86 -19.56 -13.10
C GLY A 80 16.52 -19.94 -11.65
N GLY A 81 17.04 -21.08 -11.16
CA GLY A 81 16.81 -21.61 -9.83
C GLY A 81 17.86 -21.27 -8.75
N SER A 82 18.93 -20.49 -9.00
CA SER A 82 20.01 -20.36 -8.00
C SER A 82 20.44 -18.94 -7.58
N GLY A 83 19.76 -17.88 -8.03
CA GLY A 83 20.09 -16.49 -7.63
C GLY A 83 18.87 -15.68 -7.22
N ALA A 84 17.98 -15.39 -8.17
CA ALA A 84 16.81 -14.52 -7.94
C ALA A 84 15.80 -15.11 -6.94
N GLY A 85 15.44 -16.39 -7.07
CA GLY A 85 14.55 -17.05 -6.09
C GLY A 85 15.13 -17.10 -4.67
N ASN A 86 16.46 -17.13 -4.55
CA ASN A 86 17.16 -17.06 -3.26
C ASN A 86 17.11 -15.64 -2.65
N ILE A 87 17.17 -14.59 -3.49
CA ILE A 87 17.07 -13.19 -3.05
C ILE A 87 15.68 -12.92 -2.47
N TYR A 88 14.62 -13.32 -3.17
CA TYR A 88 13.25 -13.14 -2.69
C TYR A 88 12.99 -13.91 -1.39
N ALA A 89 13.35 -15.20 -1.36
CA ALA A 89 13.14 -16.05 -0.18
C ALA A 89 13.85 -15.49 1.07
N ALA A 90 15.07 -14.96 0.92
CA ALA A 90 15.81 -14.33 2.03
C ALA A 90 15.11 -13.07 2.57
N VAL A 91 14.47 -12.29 1.69
CA VAL A 91 13.69 -11.10 2.10
C VAL A 91 12.41 -11.49 2.83
N VAL A 92 11.67 -12.48 2.32
CA VAL A 92 10.48 -13.00 2.99
C VAL A 92 10.81 -13.60 4.35
N GLU A 93 11.91 -14.35 4.45
CA GLU A 93 12.41 -14.85 5.72
C GLU A 93 12.73 -13.71 6.71
N ARG A 94 13.31 -12.60 6.23
CA ARG A 94 13.55 -11.41 7.07
C ARG A 94 12.24 -10.76 7.51
N LEU A 95 11.26 -10.63 6.63
CA LEU A 95 9.93 -10.10 6.96
C LEU A 95 9.23 -10.92 8.05
N HIS A 96 9.31 -12.26 7.95
CA HIS A 96 8.72 -13.18 8.92
C HIS A 96 9.39 -13.10 10.30
N ASN A 97 10.71 -12.93 10.33
CA ASN A 97 11.49 -12.98 11.57
C ASN A 97 11.76 -11.59 12.19
N ALA A 98 11.50 -10.51 11.46
CA ALA A 98 11.77 -9.16 11.93
C ALA A 98 10.93 -8.82 13.15
N ARG A 99 11.62 -8.53 14.26
CA ARG A 99 10.99 -8.09 15.51
C ARG A 99 10.71 -6.60 15.53
N THR A 100 11.50 -5.83 14.80
CA THR A 100 11.30 -4.41 14.59
C THR A 100 11.40 -4.09 13.11
N MET A 101 10.59 -3.13 12.67
CA MET A 101 10.58 -2.70 11.29
C MET A 101 10.10 -1.26 11.18
N THR A 102 10.71 -0.48 10.30
CA THR A 102 10.18 0.82 9.86
C THR A 102 10.04 0.85 8.35
N TYR A 103 9.03 1.55 7.85
CA TYR A 103 8.82 1.78 6.42
C TYR A 103 7.90 3.00 6.24
N SER A 104 7.76 3.48 5.01
CA SER A 104 6.77 4.49 4.64
C SER A 104 5.76 3.90 3.66
N ILE A 105 4.51 4.32 3.77
CA ILE A 105 3.45 4.07 2.80
C ILE A 105 3.10 5.37 2.09
N ILE A 106 2.85 5.25 0.79
CA ILE A 106 2.16 6.23 -0.03
C ILE A 106 0.99 5.52 -0.71
N SER A 107 -0.24 5.85 -0.30
CA SER A 107 -1.44 5.40 -1.01
C SER A 107 -1.71 6.30 -2.21
N GLN A 108 -1.67 5.74 -3.40
CA GLN A 108 -2.04 6.41 -4.63
C GLN A 108 -3.51 6.12 -4.96
N THR A 109 -4.18 7.14 -5.48
CA THR A 109 -5.56 7.05 -5.94
C THR A 109 -5.67 7.75 -7.29
N ASN A 110 -6.43 7.20 -8.23
CA ASN A 110 -6.75 7.84 -9.51
C ASN A 110 -7.72 9.04 -9.36
N ILE A 111 -8.07 9.40 -8.12
CA ILE A 111 -8.85 10.59 -7.85
C ILE A 111 -7.95 11.81 -8.05
N GLU A 112 -8.21 12.55 -9.12
CA GLU A 112 -7.53 13.80 -9.44
C GLU A 112 -7.50 14.75 -8.23
N ASN A 113 -6.34 15.39 -7.99
CA ASN A 113 -6.09 16.36 -6.92
C ASN A 113 -6.12 15.84 -5.48
N VAL A 114 -6.22 14.53 -5.25
CA VAL A 114 -5.97 13.94 -3.93
C VAL A 114 -4.45 13.81 -3.73
N PRO A 115 -3.84 14.58 -2.81
CA PRO A 115 -2.41 14.46 -2.56
C PRO A 115 -2.11 13.08 -1.98
N SER A 116 -1.06 12.45 -2.50
CA SER A 116 -0.42 11.28 -1.91
C SER A 116 0.12 11.65 -0.53
N VAL A 117 -0.48 11.10 0.54
CA VAL A 117 0.00 11.31 1.91
C VAL A 117 1.01 10.22 2.22
N ARG A 118 2.24 10.62 2.56
CA ARG A 118 3.24 9.71 3.10
C ARG A 118 2.96 9.48 4.58
N VAL A 119 2.84 8.23 4.97
CA VAL A 119 2.69 7.80 6.36
C VAL A 119 3.88 6.92 6.71
N SER A 120 4.64 7.30 7.74
CA SER A 120 5.73 6.50 8.26
C SER A 120 5.22 5.54 9.32
N PHE A 121 5.68 4.30 9.27
CA PHE A 121 5.35 3.22 10.18
C PHE A 121 6.58 2.81 10.97
N ALA A 122 6.37 2.49 12.23
CA ALA A 122 7.30 1.73 13.06
C ALA A 122 6.53 0.60 13.73
N PHE A 123 7.07 -0.61 13.67
CA PHE A 123 6.54 -1.81 14.28
C PHE A 123 7.58 -2.40 15.23
N LYS A 124 7.12 -2.93 16.36
CA LYS A 124 7.94 -3.63 17.34
C LYS A 124 7.14 -4.74 18.01
N GLU A 125 7.70 -5.94 18.08
CA GLU A 125 7.09 -7.04 18.84
C GLU A 125 6.95 -6.71 20.34
N PRO A 126 5.93 -7.24 21.04
CA PRO A 126 4.96 -8.26 20.59
C PRO A 126 3.71 -7.71 19.88
N GLY A 127 3.63 -6.41 19.61
CA GLY A 127 2.43 -5.81 19.04
C GLY A 127 2.37 -4.29 19.15
N TYR A 128 3.52 -3.64 19.16
CA TYR A 128 3.60 -2.18 19.14
C TYR A 128 3.61 -1.70 17.70
N MET A 129 2.79 -0.69 17.43
CA MET A 129 2.77 0.00 16.16
C MET A 129 2.72 1.50 16.40
N ARG A 130 3.38 2.24 15.53
CA ARG A 130 3.33 3.69 15.49
C ARG A 130 3.20 4.15 14.04
N THR A 131 2.30 5.07 13.78
CA THR A 131 2.20 5.79 12.52
C THR A 131 2.50 7.26 12.71
N THR A 132 3.04 7.90 11.67
CA THR A 132 3.24 9.35 11.65
C THR A 132 3.00 9.89 10.27
N THR A 133 2.21 10.93 10.20
CA THR A 133 1.95 11.69 8.98
C THR A 133 2.91 12.88 8.90
N VAL A 134 3.08 13.43 7.69
CA VAL A 134 3.98 14.57 7.44
C VAL A 134 3.64 15.85 8.22
N ASP A 135 2.37 16.02 8.58
CA ASP A 135 1.83 17.11 9.39
C ASP A 135 1.93 16.83 10.91
N GLY A 136 2.53 15.71 11.29
CA GLY A 136 2.92 15.41 12.67
C GLY A 136 1.86 14.68 13.50
N TYR A 137 0.72 14.28 12.93
CA TYR A 137 -0.20 13.40 13.65
C TYR A 137 0.46 12.05 13.91
N VAL A 138 0.29 11.57 15.14
CA VAL A 138 0.88 10.30 15.59
C VAL A 138 -0.24 9.41 16.07
N THR A 139 -0.23 8.15 15.64
CA THR A 139 -1.03 7.10 16.31
C THR A 139 -0.10 6.04 16.83
N VAL A 140 -0.27 5.65 18.08
CA VAL A 140 0.44 4.55 18.72
C VAL A 140 -0.56 3.49 19.15
N ILE A 141 -0.26 2.23 18.89
CA ILE A 141 -1.09 1.09 19.22
C ILE A 141 -0.24 0.07 19.98
N ASP A 142 -0.79 -0.47 21.06
CA ASP A 142 -0.34 -1.66 21.75
C ASP A 142 -1.44 -2.73 21.63
N TRP A 143 -1.24 -3.66 20.69
CA TRP A 143 -2.16 -4.76 20.42
C TRP A 143 -2.29 -5.72 21.61
N ALA A 144 -1.21 -5.93 22.37
CA ALA A 144 -1.23 -6.83 23.52
C ALA A 144 -2.09 -6.26 24.66
N GLN A 145 -2.12 -4.94 24.82
CA GLN A 145 -2.96 -4.25 25.80
C GLN A 145 -4.35 -3.88 25.27
N ASN A 146 -4.63 -4.10 23.98
CA ASN A 146 -5.84 -3.65 23.31
C ASN A 146 -6.07 -2.13 23.45
N LYS A 147 -5.00 -1.33 23.39
CA LYS A 147 -5.06 0.14 23.57
C LYS A 147 -4.34 0.88 22.46
N GLY A 148 -4.80 2.10 22.18
CA GLY A 148 -4.08 3.05 21.34
C GLY A 148 -4.27 4.49 21.79
N ILE A 149 -3.39 5.35 21.30
CA ILE A 149 -3.48 6.81 21.47
C ILE A 149 -3.23 7.48 20.12
N SER A 150 -4.10 8.40 19.74
CA SER A 150 -3.87 9.34 18.64
C SER A 150 -3.54 10.70 19.23
N ILE A 151 -2.39 11.23 18.85
CA ILE A 151 -1.85 12.51 19.30
C ILE A 151 -1.95 13.49 18.13
N MET A 152 -2.45 14.68 18.43
CA MET A 152 -2.72 15.77 17.50
C MET A 152 -1.88 16.98 17.94
N PRO A 153 -0.59 17.05 17.52
CA PRO A 153 0.31 18.11 17.97
C PRO A 153 -0.12 19.54 17.65
N PRO A 154 -0.64 19.86 16.45
CA PRO A 154 -1.09 21.22 16.15
C PRO A 154 -2.15 21.74 17.13
N GLU A 155 -3.02 20.86 17.61
CA GLU A 155 -4.12 21.15 18.54
C GLU A 155 -3.73 21.00 20.01
N LYS A 156 -2.55 20.44 20.30
CA LYS A 156 -2.14 19.98 21.64
C LYS A 156 -3.18 19.08 22.30
N GLN A 157 -3.71 18.15 21.51
CA GLN A 157 -4.77 17.25 21.94
C GLN A 157 -4.39 15.78 21.73
N PHE A 158 -5.05 14.89 22.48
CA PHE A 158 -4.92 13.45 22.26
C PHE A 158 -6.22 12.72 22.55
N ILE A 159 -6.39 11.56 21.92
CA ILE A 159 -7.50 10.63 22.16
C ILE A 159 -6.91 9.25 22.46
N GLU A 160 -7.40 8.61 23.51
CA GLU A 160 -7.11 7.20 23.81
C GLU A 160 -8.30 6.36 23.33
N PHE A 161 -8.02 5.17 22.80
CA PHE A 161 -9.04 4.24 22.29
C PHE A 161 -8.67 2.79 22.58
N GLU A 162 -9.67 1.90 22.53
CA GLU A 162 -9.47 0.45 22.53
C GLU A 162 -9.42 -0.05 21.09
N VAL A 163 -8.48 -0.94 20.80
CA VAL A 163 -8.17 -1.32 19.42
C VAL A 163 -9.20 -2.30 18.86
N SER A 164 -9.77 -3.16 19.70
CA SER A 164 -10.85 -4.11 19.36
C SER A 164 -12.12 -3.47 18.80
N ASN A 165 -12.29 -2.17 19.05
CA ASN A 165 -13.41 -1.39 18.55
C ASN A 165 -13.15 -0.95 17.09
N TYR A 166 -11.91 -1.04 16.61
CA TYR A 166 -11.56 -0.77 15.23
C TYR A 166 -11.89 -1.99 14.34
N GLN A 167 -12.96 -1.90 13.55
CA GLN A 167 -13.22 -2.91 12.50
C GLN A 167 -12.21 -2.74 11.37
N HIS A 168 -11.42 -3.79 11.15
CA HIS A 168 -10.44 -3.84 10.07
C HIS A 168 -11.16 -4.13 8.76
N ASP A 169 -10.91 -3.31 7.75
CA ASP A 169 -11.14 -3.69 6.36
C ASP A 169 -9.82 -4.28 5.83
N PRO A 170 -9.68 -5.61 5.70
CA PRO A 170 -8.41 -6.21 5.30
C PRO A 170 -7.91 -5.72 3.93
N ASP A 171 -8.77 -5.16 3.09
CA ASP A 171 -8.39 -4.68 1.76
C ASP A 171 -8.03 -3.20 1.71
N ARG A 172 -8.39 -2.41 2.73
CA ARG A 172 -8.21 -0.95 2.74
C ARG A 172 -7.49 -0.42 3.97
N ASP A 173 -7.29 -1.27 4.97
CA ASP A 173 -6.69 -0.88 6.23
C ASP A 173 -5.16 -0.81 6.11
N PRO A 174 -4.54 0.37 6.34
CA PRO A 174 -3.09 0.50 6.34
C PRO A 174 -2.41 -0.34 7.45
N PHE A 175 -3.13 -0.77 8.48
CA PHE A 175 -2.64 -1.61 9.57
C PHE A 175 -2.50 -3.09 9.16
N VAL A 176 -3.28 -3.55 8.19
CA VAL A 176 -3.23 -4.93 7.67
C VAL A 176 -2.06 -5.14 6.70
N VAL A 177 -1.43 -4.05 6.24
CA VAL A 177 -0.29 -4.11 5.31
C VAL A 177 0.89 -4.90 5.89
N ILE A 178 1.17 -4.79 7.21
CA ILE A 178 2.23 -5.59 7.84
C ILE A 178 1.87 -7.07 7.86
N GLU A 179 0.62 -7.40 8.14
CA GLU A 179 0.15 -8.78 8.14
C GLU A 179 0.27 -9.40 6.75
N LYS A 180 -0.15 -8.66 5.70
CA LYS A 180 0.03 -9.07 4.30
C LYS A 180 1.50 -9.27 3.94
N LEU A 181 2.38 -8.34 4.30
CA LEU A 181 3.81 -8.50 4.05
C LEU A 181 4.41 -9.71 4.77
N ARG A 182 3.91 -10.03 5.98
CA ARG A 182 4.30 -11.23 6.75
C ARG A 182 3.60 -12.51 6.31
N ALA A 183 2.61 -12.42 5.44
CA ALA A 183 1.92 -13.57 4.86
C ALA A 183 2.47 -13.95 3.48
N LEU A 184 3.43 -13.17 2.95
CA LEU A 184 4.05 -13.43 1.67
C LEU A 184 4.63 -14.86 1.62
N PRO A 185 4.37 -15.62 0.55
CA PRO A 185 4.91 -16.96 0.36
C PRO A 185 6.43 -16.93 0.23
N SER A 186 7.09 -18.07 0.51
CA SER A 186 8.55 -18.18 0.37
C SER A 186 9.05 -18.17 -1.08
N GLN A 187 8.13 -18.26 -2.06
CA GLN A 187 8.43 -18.23 -3.49
C GLN A 187 7.52 -17.21 -4.18
N ALA A 188 8.10 -16.46 -5.13
CA ALA A 188 7.33 -15.55 -5.97
C ALA A 188 6.68 -16.29 -7.14
N ASP A 189 5.57 -15.76 -7.66
CA ASP A 189 4.90 -16.31 -8.84
C ASP A 189 5.72 -16.06 -10.11
N GLU A 190 6.36 -14.90 -10.19
CA GLU A 190 7.10 -14.45 -11.37
C GLU A 190 8.32 -13.59 -10.99
N VAL A 191 9.42 -13.77 -11.73
CA VAL A 191 10.60 -12.91 -11.67
C VAL A 191 10.52 -11.90 -12.81
N LEU A 192 10.45 -10.61 -12.49
CA LEU A 192 10.21 -9.52 -13.46
C LEU A 192 11.49 -8.95 -14.09
N GLY A 193 12.67 -9.35 -13.60
CA GLY A 193 13.96 -8.83 -14.04
C GLY A 193 14.35 -7.53 -13.34
N GLU A 194 15.27 -6.77 -13.94
CA GLU A 194 15.86 -5.57 -13.32
C GLU A 194 15.16 -4.29 -13.73
N LYS A 195 15.01 -3.35 -12.79
CA LYS A 195 14.51 -1.99 -13.06
C LYS A 195 15.29 -0.97 -12.26
N LYS A 196 15.57 0.18 -12.88
CA LYS A 196 16.14 1.33 -12.17
C LYS A 196 15.05 2.11 -11.45
N ILE A 197 15.10 2.15 -10.12
CA ILE A 197 14.15 2.87 -9.25
C ILE A 197 14.97 3.74 -8.30
N ASP A 198 14.68 5.04 -8.25
CA ASP A 198 15.36 6.03 -7.40
C ASP A 198 16.91 5.97 -7.49
N GLY A 199 17.42 5.67 -8.69
CA GLY A 199 18.86 5.58 -8.96
C GLY A 199 19.49 4.20 -8.69
N ARG A 200 18.78 3.27 -8.03
CA ARG A 200 19.23 1.90 -7.73
C ARG A 200 18.72 0.90 -8.77
N PHE A 201 19.51 -0.11 -9.09
CA PHE A 201 19.05 -1.24 -9.89
C PHE A 201 18.46 -2.29 -8.94
N LEU A 202 17.16 -2.57 -9.08
CA LEU A 202 16.43 -3.51 -8.23
C LEU A 202 15.86 -4.65 -9.08
N HIS A 203 15.87 -5.86 -8.52
CA HIS A 203 15.21 -7.04 -9.09
C HIS A 203 13.76 -7.11 -8.63
N GLY A 204 12.83 -7.23 -9.58
CA GLY A 204 11.41 -7.29 -9.32
C GLY A 204 10.90 -8.73 -9.18
N PHE A 205 10.05 -8.95 -8.19
CA PHE A 205 9.36 -10.21 -7.93
C PHE A 205 7.87 -9.94 -7.79
N ARG A 206 7.04 -10.71 -8.48
CA ARG A 206 5.59 -10.57 -8.41
C ARG A 206 5.00 -11.73 -7.63
N VAL A 207 4.08 -11.40 -6.73
CA VAL A 207 3.30 -12.34 -5.94
C VAL A 207 1.85 -11.89 -5.90
N THR A 208 0.95 -12.83 -6.12
CA THR A 208 -0.49 -12.63 -6.03
C THR A 208 -0.99 -13.32 -4.78
N GLU A 209 -1.51 -12.53 -3.84
CA GLU A 209 -2.09 -13.05 -2.60
C GLU A 209 -3.58 -12.68 -2.56
N GLY A 210 -4.43 -13.69 -2.71
CA GLY A 210 -5.87 -13.47 -2.87
C GLY A 210 -6.16 -12.60 -4.10
N HIS A 211 -6.75 -11.43 -3.87
CA HIS A 211 -7.11 -10.45 -4.90
C HIS A 211 -6.07 -9.34 -5.07
N VAL A 212 -4.94 -9.41 -4.36
CA VAL A 212 -3.92 -8.35 -4.32
C VAL A 212 -2.68 -8.78 -5.08
N VAL A 213 -2.20 -7.91 -5.97
CA VAL A 213 -0.94 -8.13 -6.69
C VAL A 213 0.17 -7.31 -6.02
N ASN A 214 1.16 -7.99 -5.46
CA ASN A 214 2.33 -7.40 -4.85
C ASN A 214 3.52 -7.50 -5.81
N THR A 215 4.21 -6.39 -6.04
CA THR A 215 5.51 -6.35 -6.72
C THR A 215 6.57 -5.87 -5.74
N ILE A 216 7.54 -6.73 -5.42
CA ILE A 216 8.62 -6.47 -4.48
C ILE A 216 9.90 -6.22 -5.29
N TRP A 217 10.48 -5.03 -5.11
CA TRP A 217 11.73 -4.63 -5.75
C TRP A 217 12.88 -4.69 -4.74
N ILE A 218 13.83 -5.58 -4.99
CA ILE A 218 14.91 -5.94 -4.06
C ILE A 218 16.27 -5.58 -4.66
N ASP A 219 17.15 -4.99 -3.87
CA ASP A 219 18.55 -4.80 -4.24
C ASP A 219 19.27 -6.16 -4.25
N PRO A 220 19.80 -6.62 -5.39
CA PRO A 220 20.35 -7.97 -5.50
C PRO A 220 21.63 -8.16 -4.68
N ASP A 221 22.35 -7.08 -4.38
CA ASP A 221 23.62 -7.12 -3.65
C ASP A 221 23.37 -7.05 -2.14
N THR A 222 22.55 -6.10 -1.68
CA THR A 222 22.30 -5.88 -0.24
C THR A 222 21.13 -6.70 0.31
N ARG A 223 20.27 -7.25 -0.58
CA ARG A 223 19.01 -7.93 -0.24
C ARG A 223 18.06 -7.03 0.55
N GLU A 224 18.14 -5.73 0.33
CA GLU A 224 17.22 -4.75 0.90
C GLU A 224 16.00 -4.58 0.02
N ILE A 225 14.84 -4.39 0.64
CA ILE A 225 13.64 -3.98 -0.07
C ILE A 225 13.78 -2.50 -0.42
N GLY A 226 13.97 -2.20 -1.70
CA GLY A 226 13.95 -0.82 -2.17
C GLY A 226 12.52 -0.27 -2.27
N ARG A 227 11.58 -1.12 -2.69
CA ARG A 227 10.18 -0.72 -2.88
C ARG A 227 9.22 -1.92 -2.90
N VAL A 228 8.02 -1.74 -2.37
CA VAL A 228 6.89 -2.66 -2.62
C VAL A 228 5.77 -1.87 -3.30
N GLU A 229 5.17 -2.45 -4.32
CA GLU A 229 4.00 -1.91 -5.01
C GLU A 229 2.86 -2.91 -4.84
N MET A 230 1.77 -2.47 -4.24
CA MET A 230 0.58 -3.27 -3.99
C MET A 230 -0.55 -2.70 -4.83
N GLU A 231 -1.09 -3.53 -5.71
CA GLU A 231 -2.16 -3.20 -6.64
C GLU A 231 -3.41 -3.99 -6.28
N PHE A 232 -4.57 -3.34 -6.42
CA PHE A 232 -5.87 -3.91 -6.13
C PHE A 232 -6.67 -4.03 -7.44
N PRO A 233 -6.57 -5.15 -8.17
CA PRO A 233 -7.35 -5.42 -9.38
C PRO A 233 -8.84 -5.07 -9.28
N ASP A 234 -9.47 -5.37 -8.14
CA ASP A 234 -10.89 -5.08 -7.89
C ASP A 234 -11.18 -3.61 -7.56
N ALA A 235 -10.14 -2.79 -7.38
CA ALA A 235 -10.23 -1.34 -7.20
C ALA A 235 -9.24 -0.60 -8.15
N PRO A 236 -9.51 -0.58 -9.47
CA PRO A 236 -8.62 0.03 -10.45
C PRO A 236 -8.31 1.50 -10.12
N GLY A 237 -7.03 1.82 -10.02
CA GLY A 237 -6.58 3.16 -9.66
C GLY A 237 -6.32 3.40 -8.19
N MET A 238 -6.52 2.38 -7.34
CA MET A 238 -5.91 2.35 -6.02
C MET A 238 -4.63 1.53 -6.09
N SER A 239 -3.56 2.09 -5.56
CA SER A 239 -2.32 1.33 -5.31
C SER A 239 -1.63 1.86 -4.06
N VAL A 240 -0.78 1.03 -3.48
CA VAL A 240 0.05 1.38 -2.34
C VAL A 240 1.50 1.19 -2.73
N ILE A 241 2.29 2.23 -2.52
CA ILE A 241 3.73 2.18 -2.64
C ILE A 241 4.32 2.18 -1.24
N MET A 242 5.26 1.28 -1.00
CA MET A 242 5.99 1.21 0.25
C MET A 242 7.49 1.40 -0.01
N THR A 243 8.15 2.18 0.84
CA THR A 243 9.58 2.52 0.74
C THR A 243 10.24 2.62 2.11
N ASP A 244 11.54 2.92 2.13
CA ASP A 244 12.32 3.20 3.36
C ASP A 244 12.31 2.06 4.38
N PHE A 245 12.28 0.81 3.89
CA PHE A 245 12.30 -0.36 4.73
C PHE A 245 13.60 -0.44 5.53
N GLN A 246 13.46 -0.60 6.84
CA GLN A 246 14.56 -0.96 7.73
C GLN A 246 14.03 -2.04 8.68
N PHE A 247 14.84 -3.07 8.88
CA PHE A 247 14.51 -4.22 9.72
C PHE A 247 15.51 -4.32 10.85
N ASP A 248 15.07 -4.90 11.97
CA ASP A 248 15.92 -5.17 13.14
C ASP A 248 16.60 -3.91 13.67
N VAL A 249 15.95 -2.76 13.45
CA VAL A 249 16.37 -1.46 13.97
C VAL A 249 16.09 -1.36 15.46
N ASP A 250 17.00 -0.73 16.20
CA ASP A 250 16.78 -0.44 17.61
C ASP A 250 15.74 0.68 17.74
N LEU A 251 14.55 0.32 18.22
CA LEU A 251 13.44 1.25 18.43
C LEU A 251 13.22 1.42 19.93
N ASP A 252 13.44 2.64 20.39
CA ASP A 252 13.22 3.05 21.77
C ASP A 252 11.75 2.84 22.18
N ASP A 253 11.53 2.28 23.39
CA ASP A 253 10.19 2.03 23.93
C ASP A 253 9.35 3.30 24.03
N SER A 254 9.98 4.47 24.22
CA SER A 254 9.30 5.76 24.29
C SER A 254 8.60 6.16 22.99
N LEU A 255 9.04 5.64 21.83
CA LEU A 255 8.33 5.84 20.56
C LEU A 255 6.92 5.25 20.61
N PHE A 256 6.75 4.18 21.39
CA PHE A 256 5.49 3.45 21.54
C PHE A 256 4.78 3.75 22.87
N SER A 257 5.16 4.85 23.53
CA SER A 257 4.49 5.29 24.74
C SER A 257 3.03 5.64 24.48
N LEU A 258 2.13 5.04 25.26
CA LEU A 258 0.74 5.46 25.34
C LEU A 258 0.53 6.64 26.29
N ILE A 259 1.59 7.16 26.91
CA ILE A 259 1.53 8.29 27.83
C ILE A 259 1.47 9.59 27.01
N PRO A 260 0.39 10.38 27.10
CA PRO A 260 0.27 11.65 26.40
C PRO A 260 1.31 12.68 26.90
N PRO A 261 1.74 13.63 26.06
CA PRO A 261 2.63 14.70 26.52
C PRO A 261 1.94 15.58 27.59
N MET A 262 2.71 16.06 28.57
CA MET A 262 2.16 16.74 29.76
C MET A 262 1.36 18.01 29.46
N ASP A 263 1.68 18.75 28.39
CA ASP A 263 0.98 19.97 27.99
C ASP A 263 -0.18 19.73 27.04
N TYR A 264 -0.51 18.46 26.77
CA TYR A 264 -1.61 18.09 25.89
C TYR A 264 -2.87 17.88 26.70
N THR A 265 -3.97 18.40 26.19
CA THR A 265 -5.27 18.16 26.79
C THR A 265 -5.82 16.88 26.19
N ARG A 266 -6.19 15.91 27.03
CA ARG A 266 -7.05 14.81 26.54
C ARG A 266 -8.22 15.49 25.87
N LEU A 267 -8.52 15.13 24.63
CA LEU A 267 -9.78 15.49 24.02
C LEU A 267 -10.84 14.78 24.87
N LYS A 268 -11.23 15.46 25.95
CA LYS A 268 -12.32 15.07 26.81
C LYS A 268 -13.50 15.26 25.90
N VAL A 269 -13.99 14.14 25.41
CA VAL A 269 -15.33 14.04 24.86
C VAL A 269 -16.26 14.39 26.03
N GLN A 270 -16.44 15.68 26.29
CA GLN A 270 -17.35 16.17 27.31
C GLN A 270 -18.75 16.08 26.74
N THR A 271 -19.19 14.83 26.61
CA THR A 271 -20.48 14.31 27.04
C THR A 271 -20.41 12.85 26.64
N ASP A 272 -19.95 12.00 27.55
CA ASP A 272 -20.52 10.67 27.65
C ASP A 272 -20.40 9.84 26.35
N VAL A 273 -19.18 9.41 26.02
CA VAL A 273 -18.95 8.45 24.93
C VAL A 273 -19.62 7.10 25.24
N SER A 274 -19.92 6.81 26.51
CA SER A 274 -20.80 5.73 26.96
C SER A 274 -22.28 5.93 26.61
N LYS A 275 -22.65 7.10 26.09
CA LYS A 275 -24.00 7.49 25.64
C LYS A 275 -23.97 8.00 24.19
N VAL A 276 -22.93 7.69 23.43
CA VAL A 276 -23.03 7.85 21.99
C VAL A 276 -24.04 6.83 21.49
N THR A 277 -25.04 7.33 20.76
CA THR A 277 -26.18 6.53 20.31
C THR A 277 -26.30 6.59 18.80
N GLU A 278 -27.15 5.73 18.24
CA GLU A 278 -27.54 5.79 16.83
C GLU A 278 -28.01 7.20 16.42
N GLN A 279 -28.63 7.93 17.35
CA GLN A 279 -29.06 9.31 17.12
C GLN A 279 -27.90 10.26 16.81
N ASP A 280 -26.71 10.01 17.35
CA ASP A 280 -25.53 10.83 17.06
C ASP A 280 -24.99 10.57 15.65
N LEU A 281 -25.03 9.32 15.19
CA LEU A 281 -24.75 8.97 13.79
C LEU A 281 -25.75 9.64 12.85
N ILE A 282 -27.06 9.53 13.15
CA ILE A 282 -28.12 10.16 12.36
C ILE A 282 -27.93 11.67 12.25
N LYS A 283 -27.66 12.34 13.38
CA LYS A 283 -27.39 13.78 13.40
C LYS A 283 -26.14 14.16 12.61
N TYR A 284 -25.09 13.34 12.66
CA TYR A 284 -23.90 13.58 11.85
C TYR A 284 -24.19 13.42 10.34
N LEU A 285 -24.88 12.36 9.94
CA LEU A 285 -25.29 12.14 8.55
C LEU A 285 -26.17 13.30 8.06
N GLN A 286 -27.11 13.76 8.88
CA GLN A 286 -27.91 14.96 8.60
C GLN A 286 -27.02 16.20 8.44
N LEU A 287 -26.12 16.43 9.39
CA LEU A 287 -25.22 17.58 9.39
C LEU A 287 -24.36 17.61 8.12
N TRP A 288 -23.81 16.47 7.70
CA TRP A 288 -23.06 16.36 6.44
C TRP A 288 -23.88 16.80 5.24
N THR A 289 -25.14 16.36 5.13
CA THR A 289 -26.02 16.73 4.01
C THR A 289 -26.29 18.24 3.97
N THR A 290 -26.24 18.94 5.11
CA THR A 290 -26.34 20.41 5.15
C THR A 290 -25.07 21.11 4.68
N TRP A 291 -23.93 20.44 4.75
CA TRP A 291 -22.67 20.98 4.27
C TRP A 291 -22.56 20.83 2.77
N THR A 292 -22.96 19.69 2.21
CA THR A 292 -22.93 19.42 0.77
C THR A 292 -23.94 20.26 0.00
N LYS A 293 -23.51 20.90 -1.09
CA LYS A 293 -24.39 21.71 -1.96
C LYS A 293 -25.51 20.92 -2.61
N ASP A 294 -25.32 19.63 -2.82
CA ASP A 294 -26.26 18.71 -3.48
C ASP A 294 -27.06 17.84 -2.50
N GLY A 295 -26.85 18.01 -1.19
CA GLY A 295 -27.55 17.27 -0.15
C GLY A 295 -27.21 15.78 -0.11
N THR A 296 -26.04 15.38 -0.57
CA THR A 296 -25.60 13.98 -0.58
C THR A 296 -25.01 13.56 0.76
N PHE A 297 -25.13 12.27 1.09
CA PHE A 297 -24.44 11.68 2.23
C PHE A 297 -22.92 11.58 1.99
N PRO A 298 -22.11 11.31 3.04
CA PRO A 298 -20.68 11.05 2.87
C PRO A 298 -20.42 9.97 1.80
N PRO A 299 -19.40 10.09 0.96
CA PRO A 299 -19.09 9.02 0.01
C PRO A 299 -18.49 7.78 0.70
N THR A 300 -17.97 7.94 1.92
CA THR A 300 -17.48 6.87 2.78
C THR A 300 -17.82 7.19 4.23
N PHE A 301 -17.92 6.18 5.08
CA PHE A 301 -17.97 6.35 6.53
C PHE A 301 -16.72 5.76 7.23
N ASN A 302 -15.68 5.41 6.47
CA ASN A 302 -14.43 4.95 7.07
C ASN A 302 -13.84 6.08 7.93
N PRO A 303 -13.71 5.93 9.27
CA PRO A 303 -13.25 6.98 10.17
C PRO A 303 -11.87 7.56 9.84
N ILE A 304 -11.03 6.80 9.13
CA ILE A 304 -9.69 7.24 8.70
C ILE A 304 -9.78 8.05 7.40
N GLU A 305 -10.59 7.60 6.44
CA GLU A 305 -10.70 8.28 5.14
C GLU A 305 -11.62 9.50 5.18
N LEU A 306 -12.60 9.49 6.09
CA LEU A 306 -13.65 10.50 6.18
C LEU A 306 -13.12 11.93 6.39
N PRO A 307 -12.15 12.20 7.27
CA PRO A 307 -11.52 13.52 7.37
C PRO A 307 -10.85 13.97 6.05
N LYS A 308 -10.16 13.05 5.36
CA LYS A 308 -9.49 13.31 4.08
C LYS A 308 -10.52 13.66 3.00
N VAL A 309 -11.59 12.86 2.89
CA VAL A 309 -12.71 13.09 1.97
C VAL A 309 -13.40 14.42 2.25
N ALA A 310 -13.66 14.74 3.52
CA ALA A 310 -14.30 16.00 3.89
C ALA A 310 -13.45 17.22 3.49
N MET A 311 -12.13 17.16 3.72
CA MET A 311 -11.22 18.21 3.31
C MET A 311 -11.21 18.39 1.78
N GLU A 312 -11.24 17.29 1.04
CA GLU A 312 -11.25 17.32 -0.43
C GLU A 312 -12.56 17.90 -0.98
N MET A 313 -13.71 17.47 -0.45
CA MET A 313 -15.00 18.06 -0.82
C MET A 313 -15.05 19.56 -0.52
N LYS A 314 -14.43 20.02 0.58
CA LYS A 314 -14.28 21.44 0.89
C LYS A 314 -13.44 22.17 -0.15
N LYS A 315 -12.28 21.62 -0.56
CA LYS A 315 -11.41 22.20 -1.61
C LYS A 315 -12.10 22.30 -2.96
N GLN A 316 -12.87 21.27 -3.33
CA GLN A 316 -13.67 21.23 -4.57
C GLN A 316 -14.89 22.17 -4.51
N GLY A 317 -15.10 22.88 -3.39
CA GLY A 317 -16.26 23.74 -3.19
C GLY A 317 -17.57 22.97 -3.22
N LYS A 318 -17.56 21.65 -2.94
CA LYS A 318 -18.76 20.83 -2.77
C LYS A 318 -19.49 21.15 -1.46
N PHE A 319 -18.79 21.75 -0.50
CA PHE A 319 -19.41 22.31 0.69
C PHE A 319 -19.90 23.74 0.49
N GLY A 320 -21.00 24.09 1.14
CA GLY A 320 -21.54 25.44 1.20
C GLY A 320 -20.58 26.41 1.89
N GLN A 321 -20.52 27.64 1.40
CA GLN A 321 -19.74 28.73 2.01
C GLN A 321 -20.66 29.57 2.90
N GLY A 322 -20.98 29.05 4.09
CA GLY A 322 -21.66 29.83 5.12
C GLY A 322 -20.67 30.21 6.21
N GLU A 323 -20.59 31.49 6.57
CA GLU A 323 -19.87 31.90 7.78
C GLU A 323 -20.59 31.32 9.00
N LYS A 324 -19.90 30.43 9.71
CA LYS A 324 -20.39 29.88 10.98
C LYS A 324 -19.71 30.61 12.12
N SER A 325 -20.47 30.92 13.17
CA SER A 325 -19.89 31.42 14.41
C SER A 325 -18.93 30.39 15.02
N ALA A 326 -17.95 30.83 15.82
CA ALA A 326 -17.03 29.91 16.52
C ALA A 326 -17.76 28.90 17.42
N GLN A 327 -18.92 29.28 17.98
CA GLN A 327 -19.75 28.38 18.77
C GLN A 327 -20.40 27.30 17.91
N GLN A 328 -20.86 27.65 16.71
CA GLN A 328 -21.46 26.70 15.78
C GLN A 328 -20.42 25.75 15.18
N GLN A 329 -19.21 26.24 14.89
CA GLN A 329 -18.09 25.40 14.46
C GLN A 329 -17.74 24.34 15.51
N ARG A 330 -17.60 24.73 16.79
CA ARG A 330 -17.35 23.77 17.88
C ARG A 330 -18.48 22.75 18.06
N ALA A 331 -19.74 23.18 17.90
CA ALA A 331 -20.88 22.27 18.01
C ALA A 331 -20.88 21.22 16.87
N ASP A 332 -20.57 21.66 15.65
CA ASP A 332 -20.47 20.79 14.48
C ASP A 332 -19.30 19.81 14.58
N GLU A 333 -18.14 20.27 15.05
CA GLU A 333 -16.98 19.43 15.34
C GLU A 333 -17.32 18.35 16.37
N MET A 334 -17.99 18.74 17.46
CA MET A 334 -18.43 17.79 18.49
C MET A 334 -19.45 16.78 17.95
N GLN A 335 -20.42 17.22 17.14
CA GLN A 335 -21.42 16.31 16.55
C GLN A 335 -20.77 15.33 15.56
N THR A 336 -19.80 15.79 14.78
CA THR A 336 -19.00 14.96 13.87
C THR A 336 -18.27 13.88 14.63
N TYR A 337 -17.57 14.29 15.68
CA TYR A 337 -16.86 13.37 16.55
C TYR A 337 -17.80 12.31 17.14
N ARG A 338 -18.96 12.70 17.68
CA ARG A 338 -19.93 11.76 18.26
C ARG A 338 -20.48 10.77 17.23
N GLY A 339 -20.80 11.22 16.02
CA GLY A 339 -21.29 10.33 14.96
C GLY A 339 -20.25 9.29 14.52
N ILE A 340 -18.99 9.71 14.40
CA ILE A 340 -17.87 8.79 14.10
C ILE A 340 -17.67 7.81 15.24
N MET A 341 -17.69 8.29 16.49
CA MET A 341 -17.49 7.44 17.67
C MET A 341 -18.55 6.36 17.84
N PHE A 342 -19.79 6.59 17.36
CA PHE A 342 -20.83 5.56 17.39
C PHE A 342 -20.39 4.34 16.61
N VAL A 343 -19.92 4.54 15.37
CA VAL A 343 -19.49 3.46 14.48
C VAL A 343 -18.21 2.82 14.99
N VAL A 344 -17.26 3.62 15.50
CA VAL A 344 -16.04 3.09 16.14
C VAL A 344 -16.39 2.22 17.35
N GLN A 345 -17.44 2.50 18.11
CA GLN A 345 -17.82 1.69 19.28
C GLN A 345 -18.68 0.47 18.95
N LEU A 346 -19.11 0.30 17.70
CA LEU A 346 -19.87 -0.88 17.32
C LEU A 346 -18.99 -2.12 17.44
N PRO A 347 -19.44 -3.16 18.15
CA PRO A 347 -18.64 -4.36 18.31
C PRO A 347 -18.51 -5.09 16.97
N ALA A 348 -17.47 -5.91 16.79
CA ALA A 348 -17.22 -6.62 15.53
C ALA A 348 -18.44 -7.44 15.06
N GLU A 349 -19.17 -8.07 15.98
CA GLU A 349 -20.38 -8.84 15.68
C GLU A 349 -21.55 -8.00 15.15
N SER A 350 -21.46 -6.67 15.20
CA SER A 350 -22.47 -5.79 14.60
C SER A 350 -22.52 -5.93 13.08
N ASN A 351 -21.41 -6.36 12.44
CA ASN A 351 -21.28 -6.50 10.99
C ASN A 351 -21.88 -5.30 10.24
N TRP A 352 -21.48 -4.09 10.65
CA TRP A 352 -22.05 -2.87 10.10
C TRP A 352 -21.59 -2.64 8.66
N ARG A 353 -22.41 -1.91 7.91
CA ARG A 353 -22.15 -1.54 6.52
C ARG A 353 -22.64 -0.13 6.25
N TYR A 354 -21.96 0.54 5.32
CA TYR A 354 -22.33 1.85 4.81
C TYR A 354 -22.55 1.77 3.30
N ALA A 355 -23.67 2.33 2.83
CA ALA A 355 -24.07 2.40 1.43
C ALA A 355 -24.65 3.78 1.06
N GLY A 356 -24.27 4.83 1.79
CA GLY A 356 -24.73 6.19 1.53
C GLY A 356 -24.01 6.89 0.37
N GLU A 357 -23.04 6.24 -0.28
CA GLU A 357 -22.33 6.82 -1.41
C GLU A 357 -23.30 7.23 -2.53
N ASN A 358 -23.22 8.47 -3.00
CA ASN A 358 -24.07 9.06 -4.04
C ASN A 358 -25.58 9.09 -3.70
N VAL A 359 -25.98 8.76 -2.46
CA VAL A 359 -27.37 8.85 -2.02
C VAL A 359 -27.68 10.28 -1.61
N LYS A 360 -28.78 10.83 -2.12
CA LYS A 360 -29.31 12.13 -1.71
C LYS A 360 -30.23 11.98 -0.50
N TYR A 361 -30.15 12.95 0.40
CA TYR A 361 -31.05 13.06 1.53
C TYR A 361 -32.53 13.11 1.09
N GLY A 362 -33.40 12.40 1.81
CA GLY A 362 -34.85 12.40 1.62
C GLY A 362 -35.42 11.15 0.94
N ASN A 363 -34.60 10.18 0.53
CA ASN A 363 -35.08 8.93 -0.04
C ASN A 363 -35.34 7.87 1.05
N ALA A 364 -36.61 7.61 1.34
CA ALA A 364 -37.05 6.67 2.38
C ALA A 364 -36.90 5.18 2.01
N ASP A 365 -36.61 4.87 0.75
CA ASP A 365 -36.50 3.51 0.22
C ASP A 365 -35.06 3.04 0.07
N ILE A 366 -34.09 3.96 0.10
CA ILE A 366 -32.66 3.63 -0.05
C ILE A 366 -32.01 3.50 1.33
N PRO A 367 -31.49 2.33 1.71
CA PRO A 367 -30.71 2.13 2.93
C PRO A 367 -29.32 2.76 2.78
N VAL A 368 -28.86 3.48 3.79
CA VAL A 368 -27.55 4.17 3.78
C VAL A 368 -26.57 3.61 4.81
N PHE A 369 -27.06 3.03 5.90
CA PHE A 369 -26.23 2.40 6.92
C PHE A 369 -27.03 1.32 7.63
N TRP A 370 -26.41 0.20 7.98
CA TRP A 370 -27.04 -0.79 8.85
C TRP A 370 -26.02 -1.48 9.75
N TYR A 371 -26.51 -1.92 10.90
CA TYR A 371 -25.71 -2.64 11.89
C TYR A 371 -26.61 -3.54 12.75
N ARG A 372 -26.04 -4.58 13.34
CA ARG A 372 -26.73 -5.44 14.31
C ARG A 372 -26.41 -4.98 15.74
N PRO A 373 -27.41 -4.54 16.52
CA PRO A 373 -27.20 -4.24 17.93
C PRO A 373 -26.74 -5.48 18.71
N ARG A 374 -25.99 -5.25 19.79
CA ARG A 374 -25.49 -6.34 20.63
C ARG A 374 -26.64 -7.19 21.18
N GLY A 375 -26.58 -8.50 20.94
CA GLY A 375 -27.60 -9.45 21.37
C GLY A 375 -28.92 -9.41 20.60
N SER A 376 -28.99 -8.65 19.49
CA SER A 376 -30.18 -8.59 18.64
C SER A 376 -30.14 -9.65 17.53
N GLU A 377 -31.30 -10.21 17.20
CA GLU A 377 -31.49 -11.07 16.01
C GLU A 377 -31.78 -10.24 14.75
N THR A 378 -32.18 -8.98 14.91
CA THR A 378 -32.50 -8.06 13.82
C THR A 378 -31.45 -6.95 13.68
N TYR A 379 -31.37 -6.39 12.48
CA TYR A 379 -30.52 -5.25 12.14
C TYR A 379 -31.30 -3.95 12.23
N ARG A 380 -30.61 -2.89 12.65
CA ARG A 380 -31.06 -1.50 12.50
C ARG A 380 -30.62 -1.00 11.13
N VAL A 381 -31.57 -0.54 10.32
CA VAL A 381 -31.31 0.01 8.98
C VAL A 381 -31.73 1.48 8.95
N ILE A 382 -30.77 2.36 8.71
CA ILE A 382 -30.95 3.79 8.50
C ILE A 382 -31.14 4.04 7.01
N TYR A 383 -32.22 4.74 6.63
CA TYR A 383 -32.55 5.06 5.25
C TYR A 383 -32.09 6.47 4.86
N GLY A 384 -32.17 6.79 3.56
CA GLY A 384 -31.73 8.07 3.01
C GLY A 384 -32.56 9.27 3.46
N ASP A 385 -33.76 9.06 4.01
CA ASP A 385 -34.55 10.06 4.74
C ASP A 385 -34.21 10.14 6.24
N LEU A 386 -33.21 9.36 6.68
CA LEU A 386 -32.77 9.17 8.07
C LEU A 386 -33.80 8.50 8.99
N SER A 387 -34.86 7.91 8.43
CA SER A 387 -35.71 6.99 9.18
C SER A 387 -34.95 5.71 9.52
N VAL A 388 -35.37 5.04 10.60
CA VAL A 388 -34.75 3.78 11.04
C VAL A 388 -35.80 2.69 11.15
N LYS A 389 -35.47 1.49 10.65
CA LYS A 389 -36.33 0.31 10.74
C LYS A 389 -35.53 -0.88 11.26
N ASP A 390 -36.21 -1.77 11.98
CA ASP A 390 -35.67 -3.08 12.35
C ASP A 390 -35.94 -4.06 11.21
N VAL A 391 -34.90 -4.74 10.74
CA VAL A 391 -34.95 -5.62 9.56
C VAL A 391 -34.29 -6.96 9.89
N ALA A 392 -34.92 -8.07 9.51
CA ALA A 392 -34.31 -9.38 9.65
C ALA A 392 -33.08 -9.52 8.73
N GLY A 393 -32.05 -10.26 9.14
CA GLY A 393 -30.80 -10.37 8.38
C GLY A 393 -30.98 -10.86 6.93
N GLU A 394 -31.96 -11.71 6.68
CA GLU A 394 -32.32 -12.21 5.34
C GLU A 394 -32.95 -11.16 4.42
N ASN A 395 -33.49 -10.09 4.99
CA ASN A 395 -34.11 -8.97 4.29
C ASN A 395 -33.18 -7.76 4.20
N LEU A 396 -31.91 -7.91 4.57
CA LEU A 396 -30.92 -6.86 4.38
C LEU A 396 -30.69 -6.59 2.90
N PRO A 397 -30.35 -5.34 2.56
CA PRO A 397 -29.86 -4.98 1.23
C PRO A 397 -28.62 -5.83 0.92
N LYS A 398 -28.56 -6.40 -0.29
CA LYS A 398 -27.46 -7.25 -0.74
C LYS A 398 -26.30 -6.44 -1.27
#